data_AF-A0A8J2L7R2-F1
#
_entry.id   AF-A0A8J2L7R2-F1
#
_cell.length_a   1.000
_cell.length_b   1.000
_cell.length_c   1.000
_cell.angle_alpha   90.00
_cell.angle_beta   90.00
_cell.angle_gamma   90.00
#
_symmetry.space_group_name_H-M   'P 1'
#
loop_
_entity.id
_entity.type
_entity.pdbx_description
1 polymer ?
#
loop_
_entity_poly.entity_id
_entity_poly.type
_entity_poly.pdbx_seq_one_letter_code
_entity_poly.pdbx_strand_id
1 'polypeptide(L)'
;EGNELEVLKTIPFEKVYIKVLSVEFTHGPGGSASLEEFMKTKNYRVVTKLIHKRSFANDLIFVHNDFPVTVNFPPIIESRKTN
;
A
#
# COMPACT_ATOMS: atom_id res chain seq x y z
N GLU A 1 1.62 14.30 -6.27
CA GLU A 1 1.74 12.84 -6.29
C GLU A 1 3.06 12.45 -6.91
N GLY A 2 3.76 11.48 -6.33
CA GLY A 2 5.03 10.94 -6.83
C GLY A 2 6.23 11.08 -5.90
N ASN A 3 6.05 11.67 -4.71
CA ASN A 3 7.14 11.83 -3.72
C ASN A 3 6.98 10.86 -2.54
N GLU A 4 6.09 9.88 -2.63
CA GLU A 4 5.71 9.04 -1.49
C GLU A 4 6.90 8.23 -0.98
N LEU A 5 7.75 7.71 -1.88
CA LEU A 5 8.98 7.03 -1.51
C LEU A 5 9.96 7.94 -0.76
N GLU A 6 10.12 9.20 -1.22
CA GLU A 6 11.00 10.15 -0.56
C GLU A 6 10.48 10.55 0.82
N VAL A 7 9.17 10.73 0.98
CA VAL A 7 8.55 10.94 2.29
C VAL A 7 8.79 9.74 3.21
N LEU A 8 8.54 8.51 2.73
CA LEU A 8 8.78 7.29 3.52
C LEU A 8 10.23 7.17 3.98
N LYS A 9 11.22 7.57 3.17
CA LYS A 9 12.63 7.58 3.56
C LYS A 9 12.95 8.54 4.71
N THR A 10 12.14 9.57 4.93
CA THR A 10 12.33 10.51 6.06
C THR A 10 11.79 9.98 7.39
N ILE A 11 10.97 8.93 7.38
CA ILE A 11 10.38 8.37 8.59
C ILE A 11 11.44 7.57 9.36
N PRO A 12 11.68 7.88 10.64
CA PRO A 12 12.61 7.12 11.48
C PRO A 12 11.91 5.86 12.02
N PHE A 13 11.74 4.84 11.19
CA PHE A 13 11.03 3.58 11.53
C PHE A 13 11.59 2.83 12.74
N GLU A 14 12.83 3.12 13.14
CA GLU A 14 13.46 2.61 14.35
C GLU A 14 13.02 3.34 15.63
N LYS A 15 12.45 4.55 15.49
CA LYS A 15 11.96 5.39 16.61
C LYS A 15 10.45 5.42 16.71
N VAL A 16 9.74 5.16 15.62
CA VAL A 16 8.28 5.17 15.57
C VAL A 16 7.76 3.81 15.13
N TYR A 17 6.85 3.25 15.92
CA TYR A 17 6.17 2.01 15.58
C TYR A 17 4.83 2.32 14.91
N ILE A 18 4.78 2.13 13.59
CA ILE A 18 3.57 2.34 12.79
C ILE A 18 2.98 0.97 12.45
N LYS A 19 1.73 0.72 12.84
CA LYS A 19 1.11 -0.60 12.62
C LYS A 19 0.67 -0.80 11.17
N VAL A 20 0.08 0.25 10.59
CA VAL A 20 -0.56 0.24 9.27
C VAL A 20 -0.28 1.56 8.56
N LEU A 21 0.03 1.50 7.27
CA LEU A 21 0.22 2.66 6.39
C LEU A 21 -0.62 2.48 5.13
N SER A 22 -1.42 3.49 4.78
CA SER A 22 -2.00 3.64 3.44
C SER A 22 -1.10 4.58 2.65
N VAL A 23 -0.53 4.11 1.55
CA VAL A 23 0.39 4.90 0.73
C VAL A 23 -0.11 4.91 -0.70
N GLU A 24 -0.38 6.11 -1.20
CA GLU A 24 -0.75 6.31 -2.59
C GLU A 24 0.42 5.93 -3.52
N PHE A 25 0.11 5.35 -4.67
CA PHE A 25 1.09 5.07 -5.72
C PHE A 25 0.60 5.59 -7.08
N THR A 26 1.51 6.19 -7.83
CA THR A 26 1.23 6.65 -9.21
C THR A 26 1.32 5.52 -10.23
N HIS A 27 0.53 5.58 -11.30
CA HIS A 27 0.45 4.59 -12.39
C HIS A 27 1.62 4.65 -13.43
N GLY A 28 2.72 5.31 -13.11
CA GLY A 28 3.87 5.47 -14.03
C GLY A 28 4.82 4.27 -14.08
N PRO A 29 5.74 4.22 -15.07
CA PRO A 29 6.78 3.20 -15.16
C PRO A 29 7.70 3.27 -13.92
N GLY A 30 7.77 2.20 -13.14
CA GLY A 30 8.45 2.13 -11.84
C GLY A 30 7.47 1.92 -10.66
N GLY A 31 6.26 2.45 -10.78
CA GLY A 31 5.04 2.11 -10.03
C GLY A 31 5.18 1.78 -8.54
N SER A 32 4.31 0.86 -8.09
CA SER A 32 4.22 0.42 -6.70
C SER A 32 5.44 -0.39 -6.24
N ALA A 33 6.23 -0.94 -7.16
CA ALA A 33 7.34 -1.85 -6.86
C ALA A 33 8.40 -1.22 -5.94
N SER A 34 8.81 0.01 -6.22
CA SER A 34 9.82 0.71 -5.41
C SER A 34 9.36 0.97 -3.97
N LEU A 35 8.06 1.28 -3.78
CA LEU A 35 7.43 1.44 -2.47
C LEU A 35 7.40 0.11 -1.72
N GLU A 36 7.00 -0.97 -2.41
CA GLU A 36 6.92 -2.31 -1.84
C GLU A 36 8.29 -2.82 -1.39
N GLU A 37 9.32 -2.66 -2.23
CA GLU A 37 10.69 -3.03 -1.91
C GLU A 37 11.22 -2.25 -0.72
N PHE A 38 11.05 -0.92 -0.71
CA PHE A 38 11.49 -0.09 0.42
C PHE A 38 10.79 -0.50 1.72
N MET A 39 9.46 -0.61 1.72
CA MET A 39 8.69 -0.96 2.92
C MET A 39 9.01 -2.36 3.43
N LYS A 40 9.36 -3.31 2.55
CA LYS A 40 9.85 -4.63 2.92
C LYS A 40 11.16 -4.54 3.73
N THR A 41 12.08 -3.63 3.38
CA THR A 41 13.30 -3.39 4.18
C THR A 41 13.01 -2.84 5.58
N LYS A 42 11.82 -2.28 5.81
CA LYS A 42 11.35 -1.74 7.09
C LYS A 42 10.45 -2.70 7.86
N ASN A 43 10.41 -3.97 7.49
CA ASN A 43 9.60 -5.03 8.11
C ASN A 43 8.07 -4.86 7.93
N TYR A 44 7.65 -4.34 6.79
CA TYR A 44 6.24 -4.28 6.38
C TYR A 44 5.94 -5.24 5.23
N ARG A 45 4.68 -5.66 5.14
CA ARG A 45 4.11 -6.42 4.03
C ARG A 45 2.91 -5.67 3.44
N VAL A 46 2.68 -5.82 2.14
CA VAL A 46 1.43 -5.38 1.52
C VAL A 46 0.33 -6.37 1.91
N VAL A 47 -0.80 -5.84 2.37
CA VAL A 47 -1.99 -6.61 2.69
C VAL A 47 -3.05 -6.48 1.59
N THR A 48 -3.20 -5.28 1.01
CA THR A 48 -4.03 -5.08 -0.18
C THR A 48 -3.56 -3.91 -1.00
N LYS A 49 -4.00 -3.93 -2.25
CA LYS A 49 -3.86 -2.85 -3.22
C LYS A 49 -5.27 -2.36 -3.57
N LEU A 50 -5.58 -1.12 -3.22
CA LEU A 50 -6.84 -0.47 -3.56
C LEU A 50 -6.64 0.24 -4.89
N ILE A 51 -7.46 -0.12 -5.88
CA ILE A 51 -7.47 0.53 -7.20
C ILE A 51 -8.89 0.92 -7.52
N HIS A 52 -9.15 2.22 -7.64
CA HIS A 52 -10.43 2.73 -8.09
C HIS A 52 -10.45 2.86 -9.62
N LYS A 53 -11.53 2.42 -10.27
CA LYS A 53 -11.67 2.42 -11.75
C LYS A 53 -11.53 3.81 -12.40
N ARG A 54 -11.74 4.88 -11.64
CA ARG A 54 -11.57 6.28 -12.08
C ARG A 54 -10.27 6.92 -11.57
N SER A 55 -9.33 6.12 -11.07
CA SER A 55 -8.03 6.54 -10.52
C SER A 55 -8.10 7.50 -9.33
N PHE A 56 -9.27 7.63 -8.67
CA PHE A 56 -9.44 8.47 -7.48
C PHE A 56 -8.81 7.90 -6.20
N ALA A 57 -8.38 6.64 -6.21
CA ALA A 57 -7.69 6.02 -5.09
C ALA A 57 -6.81 4.89 -5.63
N ASN A 58 -5.51 4.98 -5.37
CA ASN A 58 -4.49 4.00 -5.74
C ASN A 58 -3.58 3.80 -4.54
N ASP A 59 -4.02 3.01 -3.57
CA ASP A 59 -3.31 2.84 -2.31
C ASP A 59 -2.73 1.44 -2.17
N LEU A 60 -1.53 1.37 -1.61
CA LEU A 60 -1.00 0.16 -1.00
C LEU A 60 -1.21 0.24 0.50
N ILE A 61 -1.82 -0.81 1.05
CA ILE A 61 -2.00 -0.95 2.49
C ILE A 61 -0.87 -1.82 3.02
N PHE A 62 0.09 -1.19 3.69
CA PHE A 62 1.21 -1.84 4.37
C PHE A 62 0.87 -2.12 5.82
N VAL A 63 1.31 -3.29 6.30
CA VAL A 63 1.16 -3.70 7.69
C VAL A 63 2.50 -4.21 8.22
N HIS A 64 2.87 -3.79 9.42
CA HIS A 64 4.08 -4.28 10.08
C HIS A 64 3.97 -5.79 10.33
N ASN A 65 5.04 -6.55 10.12
CA ASN A 65 4.99 -8.02 10.22
C ASN A 65 4.61 -8.52 11.62
N ASP A 66 4.99 -7.80 12.66
CA ASP A 66 4.63 -8.13 14.04
C ASP A 66 3.17 -7.78 14.39
N PHE A 67 2.43 -7.08 13.51
CA PHE A 67 1.03 -6.75 13.75
C PHE A 67 0.11 -7.87 13.23
N PRO A 68 -0.62 -8.58 14.12
CA PRO A 68 -1.52 -9.64 13.73
C PRO A 68 -2.73 -9.03 13.05
N VAL A 69 -2.87 -9.27 11.75
CA VAL A 69 -4.06 -8.89 10.99
C VAL A 69 -4.68 -10.15 10.42
N THR A 70 -5.91 -10.43 10.83
CA THR A 70 -6.80 -11.33 10.10
C THR A 70 -7.44 -10.53 8.99
N VAL A 71 -6.99 -10.75 7.76
CA VAL A 71 -7.50 -10.01 6.61
C VAL A 71 -8.65 -10.78 6.00
N ASN A 72 -9.89 -10.40 6.34
CA ASN A 72 -11.08 -10.89 5.67
C ASN A 72 -11.43 -9.92 4.55
N PHE A 73 -10.85 -10.12 3.36
CA PHE A 73 -11.39 -9.44 2.20
C PHE A 73 -12.74 -10.07 1.87
N PRO A 74 -13.83 -9.28 1.75
CA PRO A 74 -14.99 -9.78 1.03
C PRO A 74 -14.52 -10.20 -0.37
N PRO A 75 -15.03 -11.32 -0.92
CA PRO A 75 -14.69 -11.72 -2.28
C PRO A 75 -14.89 -10.53 -3.21
N ILE A 76 -13.94 -10.30 -4.11
CA ILE A 76 -14.01 -9.24 -5.10
C ILE A 76 -15.30 -9.45 -5.89
N ILE A 77 -16.34 -8.65 -5.59
CA ILE A 77 -17.52 -8.56 -6.44
C ILE A 77 -17.06 -7.71 -7.62
N GLU A 78 -16.54 -8.37 -8.66
CA GLU A 78 -16.43 -7.71 -9.95
C GLU A 78 -17.81 -7.18 -10.30
N SER A 79 -17.94 -5.84 -10.34
CA SER A 79 -19.18 -5.19 -10.74
C SER A 79 -19.59 -5.81 -12.09
N ARG A 80 -20.67 -6.59 -12.09
CA ARG A 80 -21.23 -7.22 -13.29
C ARG A 80 -21.21 -6.17 -14.40
N LYS A 81 -20.53 -6.47 -15.50
CA LYS A 81 -20.73 -5.73 -16.75
C LYS A 81 -22.23 -5.82 -17.03
N THR A 82 -22.93 -4.71 -16.89
CA THR A 82 -24.30 -4.58 -17.40
C THR A 82 -24.18 -4.68 -18.92
N ASN A 83 -24.88 -5.68 -19.47
CA ASN A 83 -24.99 -5.95 -20.91
C ASN A 83 -25.48 -4.73 -21.69
#